data_AF-A0A7C4ETL5-F1
#
_entry.id   AF-A0A7C4ETL5-F1
#
_cell.length_a   1.000
_cell.length_b   1.000
_cell.length_c   1.000
_cell.angle_alpha   90.00
_cell.angle_beta   90.00
_cell.angle_gamma   90.00
#
_symmetry.space_group_name_H-M   'P 1'
#
loop_
_entity.id
_entity.type
_entity.pdbx_description
1 polymer ?
#
loop_
_entity_poly.entity_id
_entity_poly.type
_entity_poly.pdbx_seq_one_letter_code
_entity_poly.pdbx_strand_id
1 'polypeptide(L)'
;MKKFLTVNPALCTGCKLCELACSMAKENRFEPMKARIRVHLVGIPEVPVPVISRHCDVCGGKPVCLRYCPAGCITYAEGNPKTDSKNIPIPETVASAWFASITGLPSAHDDHA
;
A
#
# COMPACT_ATOMS: atom_id res chain seq x y z
N MET A 1 -18.36 6.45 -13.44
CA MET A 1 -16.91 6.74 -13.30
C MET A 1 -16.28 5.76 -12.32
N LYS A 2 -15.07 5.24 -12.57
CA LYS A 2 -14.42 4.23 -11.71
C LYS A 2 -13.47 4.95 -10.73
N LYS A 3 -13.71 4.79 -9.42
CA LYS A 3 -12.86 5.26 -8.32
C LYS A 3 -11.89 4.16 -7.91
N PHE A 4 -10.69 4.54 -7.48
CA PHE A 4 -9.63 3.61 -7.10
C PHE A 4 -9.08 3.94 -5.73
N LEU A 5 -8.48 2.94 -5.10
CA LEU A 5 -7.71 3.16 -3.89
C LEU A 5 -6.35 3.73 -4.27
N THR A 6 -5.96 4.80 -3.58
CA THR A 6 -4.63 5.40 -3.67
C THR A 6 -3.99 5.35 -2.30
N VAL A 7 -2.67 5.14 -2.25
CA VAL A 7 -1.91 5.03 -1.00
C VAL A 7 -0.85 6.11 -0.96
N ASN A 8 -0.72 6.77 0.19
CA ASN A 8 0.40 7.64 0.53
C ASN A 8 1.31 6.93 1.55
N PRO A 9 2.43 6.32 1.13
CA PRO A 9 3.34 5.58 2.03
C PRO A 9 3.92 6.44 3.15
N ALA A 10 4.09 7.75 2.93
CA ALA A 10 4.65 8.66 3.93
C ALA A 10 3.80 8.80 5.19
N LEU A 11 2.51 8.46 5.11
CA LEU A 11 1.59 8.45 6.25
C LEU A 11 1.46 7.06 6.88
N CYS A 12 2.00 6.02 6.27
CA CYS A 12 1.84 4.67 6.82
C CYS A 12 2.69 4.50 8.08
N THR A 13 2.10 3.93 9.12
CA THR A 13 2.79 3.65 10.40
C THR A 13 3.21 2.18 10.54
N GLY A 14 2.90 1.33 9.56
CA GLY A 14 3.19 -0.10 9.67
C GLY A 14 2.22 -0.91 10.53
N CYS A 15 1.12 -0.35 11.03
CA CYS A 15 0.23 -1.01 12.00
C CYS A 15 -0.53 -2.26 11.51
N LYS A 16 -0.56 -2.54 10.20
CA LYS A 16 -1.19 -3.70 9.55
C LYS A 16 -2.71 -3.91 9.80
N LEU A 17 -3.40 -2.95 10.40
CA LEU A 17 -4.86 -3.03 10.61
C LEU A 17 -5.64 -3.16 9.30
N CYS A 18 -5.15 -2.55 8.22
CA CYS A 18 -5.75 -2.68 6.89
C CYS A 18 -5.66 -4.11 6.34
N GLU A 19 -4.60 -4.87 6.67
CA GLU A 19 -4.44 -6.28 6.28
C GLU A 19 -5.44 -7.17 7.04
N LEU A 20 -5.56 -6.96 8.35
CA LEU A 20 -6.50 -7.68 9.19
C LEU A 20 -7.96 -7.40 8.79
N ALA A 21 -8.30 -6.13 8.58
CA ALA A 21 -9.64 -5.75 8.13
C ALA A 21 -9.97 -6.36 6.75
N CYS A 22 -8.99 -6.39 5.85
CA CYS A 22 -9.20 -6.92 4.51
C CYS A 22 -9.34 -8.44 4.51
N SER A 23 -8.46 -9.17 5.20
CA SER A 23 -8.55 -10.63 5.31
C SER A 23 -9.83 -11.08 6.00
N MET A 24 -10.26 -10.38 7.06
CA MET A 24 -11.55 -10.63 7.68
C MET A 24 -12.71 -10.42 6.69
N ALA A 25 -12.74 -9.31 5.96
CA ALA A 25 -13.83 -9.03 5.03
C ALA A 25 -13.87 -9.96 3.80
N LYS A 26 -12.74 -10.56 3.40
CA LYS A 26 -12.64 -11.38 2.19
C LYS A 26 -12.62 -12.88 2.44
N GLU A 27 -12.06 -13.29 3.56
CA GLU A 27 -11.79 -14.70 3.87
C GLU A 27 -12.47 -15.13 5.19
N ASN A 28 -13.12 -14.20 5.90
CA ASN A 28 -13.74 -14.42 7.21
C ASN A 28 -12.76 -14.99 8.26
N ARG A 29 -11.48 -14.61 8.14
CA ARG A 29 -10.37 -15.02 9.02
C ARG A 29 -9.37 -13.87 9.16
N PHE A 30 -8.75 -13.75 10.32
CA PHE A 30 -7.65 -12.81 10.56
C PHE A 30 -6.32 -13.38 10.03
N GLU A 31 -6.22 -13.52 8.72
CA GLU A 31 -5.04 -14.05 8.03
C GLU A 31 -4.46 -12.99 7.08
N PRO A 32 -3.56 -12.11 7.57
CA PRO A 32 -3.03 -10.97 6.80
C PRO A 32 -2.45 -11.36 5.44
N MET A 33 -1.88 -12.55 5.32
CA MET A 33 -1.31 -13.08 4.06
C MET A 33 -2.34 -13.25 2.95
N LYS A 34 -3.63 -13.40 3.28
CA LYS A 34 -4.72 -13.46 2.30
C LYS A 34 -5.38 -12.10 2.05
N ALA A 35 -4.89 -11.02 2.65
CA ALA A 35 -5.42 -9.69 2.39
C ALA A 35 -5.15 -9.26 0.94
N ARG A 36 -6.04 -8.41 0.41
CA ARG A 36 -5.86 -7.72 -0.90
C ARG A 36 -5.05 -6.42 -0.75
N ILE A 37 -4.52 -6.14 0.44
CA ILE A 37 -3.56 -5.08 0.73
C ILE A 37 -2.56 -5.62 1.75
N ARG A 38 -1.27 -5.35 1.56
CA ARG A 38 -0.18 -5.80 2.46
C ARG A 38 0.77 -4.65 2.74
N VAL A 39 1.24 -4.54 3.97
CA VAL A 39 2.25 -3.58 4.39
C VAL A 39 3.59 -4.29 4.49
N HIS A 40 4.46 -3.92 3.55
CA HIS A 40 5.84 -4.38 3.50
C HIS A 40 6.69 -3.44 4.35
N LEU A 41 7.50 -3.99 5.25
CA LEU A 41 8.51 -3.22 5.98
C LEU A 41 9.82 -3.40 5.20
N VAL A 42 10.35 -2.31 4.67
CA VAL A 42 11.45 -2.33 3.71
C VAL A 42 12.65 -1.57 4.23
N GLY A 43 13.84 -2.17 4.15
CA GLY A 43 15.10 -1.52 4.48
C GLY A 43 15.34 -1.27 5.97
N ILE A 44 16.39 -0.50 6.26
CA ILE A 44 16.79 -0.06 7.61
C ILE A 44 17.16 1.43 7.53
N PRO A 45 16.47 2.34 8.25
CA PRO A 45 15.32 2.08 9.12
C PRO A 45 14.12 1.53 8.33
N GLU A 46 13.17 0.85 8.97
CA GLU A 46 12.06 0.20 8.25
C GLU A 46 11.08 1.23 7.68
N VAL A 47 10.82 1.16 6.37
CA VAL A 47 9.77 1.95 5.72
C VAL A 47 8.56 1.09 5.47
N PRO A 48 7.40 1.44 6.05
CA PRO A 48 6.17 0.73 5.81
C PRO A 48 5.55 1.15 4.46
N VAL A 49 5.53 0.24 3.51
CA VAL A 49 4.95 0.43 2.17
C VAL A 49 3.69 -0.43 2.02
N PRO A 50 2.49 0.17 2.01
CA PRO A 50 1.26 -0.55 1.71
C PRO A 50 1.13 -0.77 0.20
N VAL A 51 0.97 -2.02 -0.21
CA VAL A 51 0.74 -2.41 -1.60
C VAL A 51 -0.62 -3.08 -1.72
N ILE A 52 -1.42 -2.62 -2.67
CA ILE A 52 -2.74 -3.17 -2.98
C ILE A 52 -2.59 -4.24 -4.07
N SER A 53 -3.15 -5.41 -3.82
CA SER A 53 -3.18 -6.52 -4.75
C SER A 53 -4.06 -6.19 -5.96
N ARG A 54 -3.66 -6.67 -7.14
CA ARG A 54 -4.48 -6.67 -8.37
C ARG A 54 -5.85 -7.34 -8.22
N HIS A 55 -6.01 -8.22 -7.24
CA HIS A 55 -7.27 -8.92 -6.95
C HIS A 55 -8.20 -8.11 -6.05
N CYS A 56 -7.84 -6.86 -5.71
CA CYS A 56 -8.71 -5.96 -4.97
C CYS A 56 -9.91 -5.54 -5.82
N ASP A 57 -11.10 -5.83 -5.32
CA ASP A 57 -12.39 -5.45 -5.91
C ASP A 57 -12.99 -4.18 -5.27
N VAL A 58 -12.17 -3.45 -4.49
CA VAL A 58 -12.54 -2.27 -3.69
C VAL A 58 -13.78 -2.46 -2.82
N CYS A 59 -14.09 -3.72 -2.44
CA CYS A 59 -15.26 -4.08 -1.61
C CYS A 59 -16.57 -3.47 -2.14
N GLY A 60 -16.78 -3.50 -3.47
CA GLY A 60 -18.01 -2.96 -4.07
C GLY A 60 -18.18 -1.44 -3.89
N GLY A 61 -17.08 -0.71 -3.72
CA GLY A 61 -17.09 0.75 -3.55
C GLY A 61 -17.12 1.22 -2.09
N LYS A 62 -17.04 0.30 -1.12
CA LYS A 62 -16.91 0.62 0.32
C LYS A 62 -15.67 -0.06 0.90
N PRO A 63 -14.44 0.42 0.61
CA PRO A 63 -13.22 -0.25 1.01
C PRO A 63 -13.07 -0.31 2.54
N VAL A 64 -12.97 -1.52 3.10
CA VAL A 64 -12.80 -1.70 4.55
C VAL A 64 -11.43 -1.26 5.05
N CYS A 65 -10.39 -1.45 4.24
CA CYS A 65 -9.02 -1.06 4.59
C CYS A 65 -8.89 0.46 4.82
N LEU A 66 -9.62 1.26 4.04
CA LEU A 66 -9.73 2.71 4.22
C LEU A 66 -10.32 3.07 5.60
N ARG A 67 -11.44 2.42 5.97
CA ARG A 67 -12.16 2.68 7.23
C ARG A 67 -11.32 2.37 8.48
N TYR A 68 -10.42 1.40 8.39
CA TYR A 68 -9.58 0.94 9.51
C TYR A 68 -8.14 1.44 9.42
N CYS A 69 -7.84 2.42 8.56
CA CYS A 69 -6.52 3.04 8.52
C CYS A 69 -6.50 4.26 9.46
N PRO A 70 -5.96 4.15 10.69
CA PRO A 70 -5.95 5.29 11.62
C PRO A 70 -5.05 6.43 11.13
N ALA A 71 -4.03 6.11 10.33
CA ALA A 71 -3.08 7.08 9.82
C ALA A 71 -3.59 7.82 8.55
N GLY A 72 -4.72 7.40 7.98
CA GLY A 72 -5.26 8.02 6.77
C GLY A 72 -4.37 7.83 5.52
N CYS A 73 -3.51 6.81 5.48
CA CYS A 73 -2.59 6.59 4.36
C CYS A 73 -3.27 6.03 3.10
N ILE A 74 -4.53 5.58 3.21
CA ILE A 74 -5.32 5.03 2.10
C ILE A 74 -6.40 6.06 1.77
N THR A 75 -6.69 6.30 0.49
CA THR A 75 -7.75 7.19 0.01
C THR A 75 -8.56 6.52 -1.09
N TYR A 76 -9.80 6.97 -1.30
CA TYR A 76 -10.69 6.47 -2.35
C TYR A 76 -11.16 7.63 -3.23
N ALA A 77 -10.45 7.86 -4.34
CA ALA A 77 -10.63 9.03 -5.18
C ALA A 77 -10.74 8.65 -6.68
N GLU A 78 -11.17 9.63 -7.47
CA GLU A 78 -11.16 9.55 -8.93
C GLU A 78 -9.75 9.87 -9.44
N GLY A 79 -9.27 9.14 -10.45
CA GLY A 79 -8.07 9.55 -11.20
C GLY A 79 -6.79 8.72 -11.02
N ASN A 80 -6.84 7.48 -10.53
CA ASN A 80 -5.67 6.60 -10.62
C ASN A 80 -5.91 5.56 -11.74
N PRO A 81 -4.98 5.34 -12.71
CA PRO A 81 -5.11 4.21 -13.63
C PRO A 81 -5.22 2.90 -12.82
N LYS A 82 -5.94 1.91 -13.37
CA LYS A 82 -5.97 0.57 -12.77
C LYS A 82 -4.55 0.16 -12.39
N THR A 83 -4.36 -0.41 -11.19
CA THR A 83 -3.26 -1.35 -10.96
C THR A 83 -3.52 -2.55 -11.87
N ASP A 84 -3.24 -2.40 -13.16
CA ASP A 84 -3.01 -3.54 -14.03
C ASP A 84 -1.78 -4.29 -13.49
N SER A 85 -1.59 -5.53 -13.90
CA SER A 85 -0.45 -6.35 -13.44
C SER A 85 0.92 -5.70 -13.72
N LYS A 86 0.95 -4.63 -14.51
CA LYS A 86 2.14 -3.88 -14.91
C LYS A 86 2.44 -2.69 -13.97
N ASN A 87 1.48 -2.25 -13.15
CA ASN A 87 1.60 -1.00 -12.39
C ASN A 87 1.36 -1.17 -10.87
N ILE A 88 1.60 -2.38 -10.33
CA ILE A 88 1.70 -2.57 -8.88
C ILE A 88 3.06 -1.97 -8.45
N PRO A 89 3.08 -0.98 -7.54
CA PRO A 89 4.33 -0.39 -7.10
C PRO A 89 5.17 -1.43 -6.35
N ILE A 90 6.45 -1.52 -6.71
CA ILE A 90 7.45 -2.36 -6.06
C ILE A 90 7.78 -1.71 -4.70
N PRO A 91 7.61 -2.42 -3.56
CA PRO A 91 7.86 -1.86 -2.23
C PRO A 91 9.23 -1.18 -2.09
N GLU A 92 10.27 -1.80 -2.65
CA GLU A 92 11.66 -1.35 -2.60
C GLU A 92 11.83 0.00 -3.30
N THR A 93 11.27 0.16 -4.49
CA THR A 93 11.32 1.41 -5.24
C THR A 93 10.58 2.54 -4.51
N VAL A 94 9.43 2.25 -3.93
CA VAL A 94 8.65 3.22 -3.16
C VAL A 94 9.38 3.66 -1.89
N ALA A 95 9.93 2.70 -1.14
CA ALA A 95 10.70 2.99 0.07
C ALA A 95 11.93 3.85 -0.25
N SER A 96 12.67 3.50 -1.30
CA SER A 96 13.85 4.24 -1.75
C SER A 96 13.52 5.67 -2.17
N ALA A 97 12.45 5.87 -2.95
CA ALA A 97 11.99 7.21 -3.34
C ALA A 97 11.55 8.06 -2.14
N TRP A 98 10.83 7.46 -1.19
CA TRP A 98 10.43 8.15 0.04
C TRP A 98 11.65 8.53 0.89
N PHE A 99 12.61 7.62 1.06
CA PHE A 99 13.84 7.88 1.80
C PHE A 99 14.67 9.01 1.20
N ALA A 100 14.85 8.99 -0.12
CA ALA A 100 15.54 10.06 -0.82
C ALA A 100 14.84 11.41 -0.60
N SER A 101 13.50 11.42 -0.60
CA SER A 101 12.72 12.65 -0.39
C SER A 101 12.89 13.28 1.00
N ILE A 102 13.14 12.47 2.04
CA ILE A 102 13.28 12.95 3.43
C ILE A 102 14.72 13.22 3.85
N THR A 103 15.69 12.55 3.24
CA THR A 103 17.12 12.64 3.64
C THR A 103 17.95 13.48 2.67
N GLY A 104 17.47 13.70 1.45
CA GLY A 104 18.24 14.32 0.37
C GLY A 104 19.38 13.42 -0.16
N LEU A 105 19.50 12.19 0.33
CA LEU A 105 20.45 11.20 -0.19
C LEU A 105 19.91 10.57 -1.48
N PRO A 106 20.79 10.17 -2.42
CA PRO A 106 20.36 9.49 -3.64
C PRO A 106 19.62 8.18 -3.31
N SER A 107 18.61 7.85 -4.13
CA SER A 107 17.88 6.59 -4.00
C SER A 107 18.82 5.41 -4.26
N ALA A 108 18.81 4.40 -3.40
CA ALA A 108 19.72 3.24 -3.42
C ALA A 108 19.60 2.31 -4.67
N HIS A 109 18.89 2.74 -5.72
CA HIS A 109 18.75 2.00 -6.98
C HIS A 109 19.69 2.49 -8.10
N ASP A 110 20.56 3.46 -7.84
CA ASP A 110 21.53 3.96 -8.83
C ASP A 110 22.80 3.07 -8.97
N ASP A 111 22.91 1.96 -8.23
CA ASP A 111 24.10 1.08 -8.20
C ASP A 111 24.05 -0.13 -9.16
N HIS A 112 23.23 -0.08 -10.21
CA HIS A 112 23.27 -1.08 -11.27
C HIS A 112 23.70 -0.45 -12.61
N ALA A 113 25.01 -0.19 -12.68
CA ALA A 113 25.77 -0.23 -13.93
C ALA A 113 25.99 -1.70 -14.38
#